data_AF-A0A948Q3K5-F1
#
_entry.id   AF-A0A948Q3K5-F1
#
_cell.length_a   1.000
_cell.length_b   1.000
_cell.length_c   1.000
_cell.angle_alpha   90.00
_cell.angle_beta   90.00
_cell.angle_gamma   90.00
#
_symmetry.space_group_name_H-M   'P 1'
#
loop_
_entity.id
_entity.type
_entity.pdbx_description
1 polymer ?
#
loop_
_entity_poly.entity_id
_entity_poly.type
_entity_poly.pdbx_seq_one_letter_code
_entity_poly.pdbx_strand_id
1 'polypeptide(L)'
;MPLAGADRTRSRASSHHEHAAPLWGNTDVPFFTRGSIVVTALALMGVAMIMVRLFFGLGAVTNLDTQYPWGIWIAIDVATGVALAAGGFTTAFIAHILNHERFHPVVRPALLTAMLGYTFVALGVVMDLGRFYNIWHVLVPSMWQGNSALFEVGMCVCIYLTVLYIEFLPIVCERFIGRVNLPGVLARLNGAVDGLLRFLDRTLGKVMNFFIIMGVVLSCAHQSSLGTLMALAPTKLHPLWHTSILPLQFLLSAFAVGLSMAIFEGMIASRSFRRPPEMNVLSPLGRIIPFLLTIYFAAKVIDLVGRDAYVYLFEFTGRSVMYWIEIVGGVVLPWAILLSHRMRRRPAWLFAASAMVVFGVALNRLNVFIIGYTPVYPDHRYVPAITEIMLTVGMIALLVLVYRAWVYLFPILPAEEKGAHHA
;
A
#
# COMPACT_ATOMS: atom_id res chain seq x y z
N MET A 1 -54.63 -26.73 19.81
CA MET A 1 -54.16 -25.60 20.65
C MET A 1 -52.73 -25.89 21.09
N PRO A 2 -51.83 -24.89 21.14
CA PRO A 2 -50.79 -24.74 20.12
C PRO A 2 -49.37 -25.20 20.52
N LEU A 3 -48.57 -25.36 19.46
CA LEU A 3 -47.12 -25.53 19.39
C LEU A 3 -46.37 -24.31 19.97
N ALA A 4 -45.42 -24.54 20.89
CA ALA A 4 -44.44 -23.53 21.29
C ALA A 4 -43.13 -24.22 21.72
N GLY A 5 -42.14 -24.26 20.83
CA GLY A 5 -40.85 -24.87 21.15
C GLY A 5 -39.73 -24.72 20.12
N ALA A 6 -39.88 -23.85 19.11
CA ALA A 6 -38.90 -23.71 18.05
C ALA A 6 -38.79 -22.26 17.56
N ASP A 7 -38.37 -21.32 18.42
CA ASP A 7 -38.04 -19.97 17.93
C ASP A 7 -36.98 -19.18 18.71
N ARG A 8 -36.20 -19.83 19.60
CA ARG A 8 -35.16 -19.12 20.39
C ARG A 8 -33.74 -19.23 19.84
N THR A 9 -33.51 -19.96 18.75
CA THR A 9 -32.16 -20.18 18.18
C THR A 9 -31.89 -19.43 16.89
N ARG A 10 -32.87 -18.73 16.29
CA ARG A 10 -32.68 -17.98 15.04
C ARG A 10 -32.44 -16.47 15.19
N SER A 11 -32.60 -15.89 16.39
CA SER A 11 -32.46 -14.44 16.60
C SER A 11 -31.03 -13.96 16.94
N ARG A 12 -30.02 -14.85 17.04
CA ARG A 12 -28.64 -14.47 17.38
C ARG A 12 -27.66 -14.41 16.21
N ALA A 13 -28.12 -14.69 14.98
CA ALA A 13 -27.25 -14.85 13.82
C ALA A 13 -27.16 -13.61 12.90
N SER A 14 -27.75 -12.47 13.26
CA SER A 14 -27.85 -11.31 12.35
C SER A 14 -27.30 -9.97 12.88
N SER A 15 -26.40 -9.98 13.88
CA SER A 15 -25.84 -8.73 14.45
C SER A 15 -24.31 -8.67 14.52
N HIS A 16 -23.59 -9.41 13.67
CA HIS A 16 -22.13 -9.32 13.55
C HIS A 16 -21.67 -8.33 12.46
N HIS A 17 -22.38 -7.21 12.31
CA HIS A 17 -21.77 -6.04 11.70
C HIS A 17 -21.20 -5.20 12.85
N GLU A 18 -19.93 -5.42 13.20
CA GLU A 18 -19.17 -4.48 14.03
C GLU A 18 -19.28 -3.10 13.38
N HIS A 19 -20.12 -2.23 13.94
CA HIS A 19 -20.35 -0.90 13.35
C HIS A 19 -19.08 -0.10 13.51
N ALA A 20 -18.40 0.27 12.42
CA ALA A 20 -17.22 1.11 12.52
C ALA A 20 -17.63 2.52 12.99
N ALA A 21 -16.81 3.15 13.82
CA ALA A 21 -17.09 4.49 14.36
C ALA A 21 -15.92 5.45 14.13
N PRO A 22 -16.19 6.71 13.76
CA PRO A 22 -15.17 7.75 13.66
C PRO A 22 -14.51 8.00 15.03
N LEU A 23 -13.22 8.35 15.05
CA LEU A 23 -12.57 8.79 16.30
C LEU A 23 -12.84 10.27 16.64
N TRP A 24 -13.43 11.05 15.72
CA TRP A 24 -13.78 12.44 15.98
C TRP A 24 -14.73 12.59 17.17
N GLY A 25 -14.33 13.39 18.16
CA GLY A 25 -15.07 13.61 19.41
C GLY A 25 -14.64 12.70 20.56
N ASN A 26 -13.73 11.74 20.33
CA ASN A 26 -13.10 10.98 21.41
C ASN A 26 -11.95 11.79 22.03
N THR A 27 -12.08 12.15 23.30
CA THR A 27 -11.06 12.91 24.06
C THR A 27 -9.86 12.07 24.48
N ASP A 28 -9.96 10.74 24.42
CA ASP A 28 -8.95 9.82 24.96
C ASP A 28 -7.73 9.65 24.03
N VAL A 29 -7.90 10.02 22.75
CA VAL A 29 -6.84 9.99 21.74
C VAL A 29 -6.73 11.37 21.09
N PRO A 30 -5.79 12.23 21.51
CA PRO A 30 -5.59 13.54 20.89
C PRO A 30 -5.00 13.42 19.49
N PHE A 31 -5.43 14.26 18.54
CA PHE A 31 -4.87 14.26 17.18
C PHE A 31 -3.37 14.58 17.21
N PHE A 32 -2.99 15.62 17.95
CA PHE A 32 -1.60 16.03 18.16
C PHE A 32 -0.97 15.31 19.37
N THR A 33 -0.30 14.21 19.09
CA THR A 33 0.64 13.55 20.01
C THR A 33 2.05 14.07 19.77
N ARG A 34 2.99 13.82 20.70
CA ARG A 34 4.42 14.14 20.47
C ARG A 34 4.94 13.55 19.15
N GLY A 35 4.53 12.32 18.83
CA GLY A 35 4.88 11.65 17.58
C GLY A 35 4.29 12.37 16.36
N SER A 36 2.99 12.69 16.38
CA SER A 36 2.37 13.35 15.22
C SER A 36 2.91 14.76 14.99
N ILE A 37 3.37 15.48 16.02
CA ILE A 37 4.03 16.78 15.85
C ILE A 37 5.34 16.64 15.05
N VAL A 38 6.16 15.64 15.38
CA VAL A 38 7.40 15.35 14.62
C VAL A 38 7.05 14.98 13.18
N VAL A 39 6.04 14.13 12.98
CA VAL A 39 5.57 13.78 11.63
C VAL A 39 5.05 15.01 10.88
N THR A 40 4.36 15.95 11.55
CA THR A 40 3.92 17.22 10.95
C THR A 40 5.10 18.09 10.52
N ALA A 41 6.14 18.19 11.34
CA ALA A 41 7.35 18.92 10.96
C ALA A 41 8.01 18.33 9.71
N LEU A 42 8.14 16.99 9.66
CA LEU A 42 8.69 16.28 8.49
C LEU A 42 7.81 16.46 7.24
N ALA A 43 6.48 16.42 7.39
CA ALA A 43 5.54 16.64 6.30
C ALA A 43 5.65 18.06 5.74
N LEU A 44 5.72 19.08 6.61
CA LEU A 44 5.91 20.48 6.19
C LEU A 44 7.23 20.69 5.46
N MET A 45 8.29 20.01 5.90
CA MET A 45 9.58 20.01 5.21
C MET A 45 9.47 19.38 3.81
N GLY A 46 8.78 18.25 3.66
CA GLY A 46 8.51 17.64 2.36
C GLY A 46 7.73 18.55 1.42
N VAL A 47 6.66 19.19 1.93
CA VAL A 47 5.88 20.18 1.18
C VAL A 47 6.74 21.36 0.75
N ALA A 48 7.64 21.85 1.61
CA ALA A 48 8.57 22.91 1.23
C ALA A 48 9.49 22.48 0.08
N MET A 49 10.04 21.27 0.12
CA MET A 49 10.89 20.74 -0.97
C MET A 49 10.11 20.55 -2.29
N ILE A 50 8.85 20.12 -2.21
CA ILE A 50 7.91 20.04 -3.35
C ILE A 50 7.75 21.43 -3.98
N MET A 51 7.56 22.47 -3.16
CA MET A 51 7.44 23.85 -3.64
C MET A 51 8.72 24.32 -4.31
N VAL A 52 9.89 24.06 -3.72
CA VAL A 52 11.19 24.37 -4.35
C VAL A 52 11.30 23.69 -5.72
N ARG A 53 10.94 22.41 -5.81
CA ARG A 53 10.94 21.68 -7.09
C ARG A 53 10.00 22.30 -8.12
N LEU A 54 8.82 22.77 -7.72
CA LEU A 54 7.85 23.39 -8.64
C LEU A 54 8.33 24.73 -9.19
N PHE A 55 9.04 25.53 -8.39
CA PHE A 55 9.52 26.85 -8.82
C PHE A 55 10.89 26.83 -9.50
N PHE A 56 11.81 25.97 -9.02
CA PHE A 56 13.21 25.95 -9.46
C PHE A 56 13.56 24.74 -10.34
N GLY A 57 12.61 23.82 -10.55
CA GLY A 57 12.79 22.63 -11.38
C GLY A 57 13.43 21.44 -10.66
N LEU A 58 13.61 20.33 -11.39
CA LEU A 58 14.13 19.07 -10.84
C LEU A 58 15.57 19.19 -10.35
N GLY A 59 16.45 19.80 -11.15
CA GLY A 59 17.88 19.90 -10.81
C GLY A 59 18.19 20.73 -9.55
N ALA A 60 17.22 21.49 -9.02
CA ALA A 60 17.39 22.21 -7.77
C ALA A 60 17.21 21.32 -6.52
N VAL A 61 16.53 20.17 -6.68
CA VAL A 61 16.11 19.31 -5.57
C VAL A 61 16.64 17.88 -5.72
N THR A 62 17.06 17.49 -6.92
CA THR A 62 17.54 16.13 -7.21
C THR A 62 18.95 16.13 -7.76
N ASN A 63 19.68 15.04 -7.50
CA ASN A 63 20.97 14.76 -8.13
C ASN A 63 20.81 13.83 -9.34
N LEU A 64 19.67 13.95 -10.05
CA LEU A 64 19.37 13.19 -11.25
C LEU A 64 20.06 13.80 -12.46
N ASP A 65 20.45 12.94 -13.39
CA ASP A 65 21.09 13.35 -14.63
C ASP A 65 20.69 12.43 -15.79
N THR A 66 21.40 12.54 -16.92
CA THR A 66 21.09 11.73 -18.11
C THR A 66 21.50 10.26 -17.95
N GLN A 67 22.44 9.95 -17.05
CA GLN A 67 22.88 8.58 -16.76
C GLN A 67 21.96 7.88 -15.76
N TYR A 68 21.47 8.63 -14.77
CA TYR A 68 20.60 8.21 -13.69
C TYR A 68 19.32 9.06 -13.71
N PRO A 69 18.40 8.76 -14.66
CA PRO A 69 17.15 9.51 -14.78
C PRO A 69 16.16 9.19 -13.65
N TRP A 70 16.35 8.07 -12.95
CA TRP A 70 15.53 7.65 -11.81
C TRP A 70 16.40 7.48 -10.58
N GLY A 71 15.96 8.09 -9.48
CA GLY A 71 16.64 8.05 -8.20
C GLY A 71 15.77 7.44 -7.11
N ILE A 72 16.01 7.88 -5.87
CA ILE A 72 15.26 7.38 -4.72
C ILE A 72 13.77 7.72 -4.76
N TRP A 73 13.35 8.78 -5.48
CA TRP A 73 11.93 9.11 -5.64
C TRP A 73 11.16 8.01 -6.34
N ILE A 74 11.61 7.56 -7.52
CA ILE A 74 10.94 6.47 -8.21
C ILE A 74 11.13 5.14 -7.45
N ALA A 75 12.31 4.87 -6.91
CA ALA A 75 12.56 3.59 -6.23
C ALA A 75 11.74 3.42 -4.93
N ILE A 76 11.59 4.50 -4.14
CA ILE A 76 10.88 4.48 -2.86
C ILE A 76 9.42 4.91 -3.06
N ASP A 77 9.18 6.14 -3.53
CA ASP A 77 7.83 6.70 -3.53
C ASP A 77 6.90 5.96 -4.52
N VAL A 78 7.44 5.49 -5.66
CA VAL A 78 6.66 4.73 -6.65
C VAL A 78 6.83 3.23 -6.45
N ALA A 79 8.01 2.66 -6.73
CA ALA A 79 8.18 1.21 -6.80
C ALA A 79 7.94 0.52 -5.43
N THR A 80 8.43 1.12 -4.35
CA THR A 80 8.15 0.62 -2.99
C THR A 80 6.76 1.00 -2.53
N GLY A 81 6.36 2.28 -2.68
CA GLY A 81 5.05 2.78 -2.23
C GLY A 81 3.87 1.97 -2.79
N VAL A 82 3.90 1.66 -4.09
CA VAL A 82 2.88 0.80 -4.72
C VAL A 82 2.93 -0.61 -4.15
N ALA A 83 4.12 -1.21 -3.98
CA ALA A 83 4.22 -2.55 -3.43
C ALA A 83 3.64 -2.61 -2.01
N LEU A 84 3.89 -1.60 -1.17
CA LEU A 84 3.36 -1.53 0.20
C LEU A 84 1.84 -1.30 0.22
N ALA A 85 1.30 -0.54 -0.75
CA ALA A 85 -0.14 -0.34 -0.91
C ALA A 85 -0.92 -1.61 -1.32
N ALA A 86 -0.22 -2.73 -1.58
CA ALA A 86 -0.82 -4.03 -1.89
C ALA A 86 -1.72 -4.61 -0.78
N GLY A 87 -1.65 -4.08 0.45
CA GLY A 87 -2.47 -4.53 1.57
C GLY A 87 -3.98 -4.50 1.29
N GLY A 88 -4.47 -3.46 0.58
CA GLY A 88 -5.90 -3.33 0.27
C GLY A 88 -6.44 -4.47 -0.58
N PHE A 89 -5.84 -4.73 -1.75
CA PHE A 89 -6.34 -5.78 -2.64
C PHE A 89 -6.09 -7.18 -2.10
N THR A 90 -4.96 -7.42 -1.42
CA THR A 90 -4.65 -8.75 -0.87
C THR A 90 -5.61 -9.13 0.25
N THR A 91 -5.96 -8.19 1.13
CA THR A 91 -6.97 -8.41 2.17
C THR A 91 -8.38 -8.50 1.58
N ALA A 92 -8.72 -7.68 0.59
CA ALA A 92 -10.01 -7.76 -0.12
C ALA A 92 -10.18 -9.08 -0.88
N PHE A 93 -9.13 -9.58 -1.54
CA PHE A 93 -9.14 -10.89 -2.20
C PHE A 93 -9.43 -12.02 -1.21
N ILE A 94 -8.78 -12.02 -0.05
CA ILE A 94 -9.01 -13.07 0.95
C ILE A 94 -10.40 -12.93 1.58
N ALA A 95 -10.82 -11.73 1.95
CA ALA A 95 -12.09 -11.51 2.64
C ALA A 95 -13.30 -11.72 1.71
N HIS A 96 -13.30 -11.11 0.52
CA HIS A 96 -14.46 -11.06 -0.37
C HIS A 96 -14.46 -12.14 -1.46
N ILE A 97 -13.30 -12.47 -2.04
CA ILE A 97 -13.23 -13.46 -3.15
C ILE A 97 -13.11 -14.88 -2.60
N LEU A 98 -12.23 -15.10 -1.62
CA LEU A 98 -12.13 -16.39 -0.92
C LEU A 98 -13.20 -16.57 0.18
N ASN A 99 -14.08 -15.58 0.34
CA ASN A 99 -15.21 -15.57 1.27
C ASN A 99 -14.84 -15.93 2.72
N HIS A 100 -13.69 -15.43 3.18
CA HIS A 100 -13.24 -15.63 4.56
C HIS A 100 -13.66 -14.47 5.46
N GLU A 101 -14.86 -14.59 6.05
CA GLU A 101 -15.48 -13.51 6.84
C GLU A 101 -14.63 -12.99 8.01
N ARG A 102 -13.78 -13.85 8.59
CA ARG A 102 -12.87 -13.50 9.69
C ARG A 102 -11.91 -12.34 9.40
N PHE A 103 -11.72 -11.96 8.14
CA PHE A 103 -10.80 -10.89 7.74
C PHE A 103 -11.51 -9.58 7.38
N HIS A 104 -12.85 -9.50 7.42
CA HIS A 104 -13.56 -8.25 7.18
C HIS A 104 -13.09 -7.06 8.06
N PRO A 105 -12.73 -7.24 9.35
CA PRO A 105 -12.29 -6.12 10.20
C PRO A 105 -11.05 -5.38 9.67
N VAL A 106 -10.16 -6.07 8.94
CA VAL A 106 -8.93 -5.48 8.40
C VAL A 106 -9.09 -4.89 6.99
N VAL A 107 -10.21 -5.16 6.31
CA VAL A 107 -10.42 -4.70 4.92
C VAL A 107 -10.53 -3.18 4.86
N ARG A 108 -11.34 -2.54 5.73
CA ARG A 108 -11.53 -1.08 5.69
C ARG A 108 -10.23 -0.30 5.96
N PRO A 109 -9.42 -0.65 6.99
CA PRO A 109 -8.11 -0.02 7.19
C PRO A 109 -7.15 -0.25 6.02
N ALA A 110 -7.09 -1.47 5.48
CA ALA A 110 -6.21 -1.80 4.36
C ALA A 110 -6.63 -1.12 3.05
N LEU A 111 -7.94 -0.94 2.82
CA LEU A 111 -8.49 -0.20 1.69
C LEU A 111 -8.11 1.28 1.77
N LEU A 112 -8.21 1.90 2.96
CA LEU A 112 -7.76 3.27 3.16
C LEU A 112 -6.27 3.42 2.87
N THR A 113 -5.46 2.49 3.37
CA THR A 113 -4.02 2.45 3.06
C THR A 113 -3.79 2.38 1.56
N ALA A 114 -4.46 1.47 0.86
CA ALA A 114 -4.28 1.34 -0.58
C ALA A 114 -4.71 2.62 -1.32
N MET A 115 -5.88 3.17 -1.00
CA MET A 115 -6.37 4.42 -1.59
C MET A 115 -5.37 5.57 -1.41
N LEU A 116 -4.90 5.79 -0.18
CA LEU A 116 -3.95 6.87 0.10
C LEU A 116 -2.57 6.59 -0.49
N GLY A 117 -2.07 5.35 -0.37
CA GLY A 117 -0.78 4.94 -0.93
C GLY A 117 -0.73 5.19 -2.44
N TYR A 118 -1.73 4.72 -3.20
CA TYR A 118 -1.78 4.96 -4.64
C TYR A 118 -2.00 6.43 -5.00
N THR A 119 -2.71 7.19 -4.16
CA THR A 119 -2.83 8.66 -4.34
C THR A 119 -1.48 9.35 -4.21
N PHE A 120 -0.70 8.97 -3.19
CA PHE A 120 0.63 9.55 -2.97
C PHE A 120 1.65 9.09 -4.01
N VAL A 121 1.55 7.86 -4.51
CA VAL A 121 2.33 7.40 -5.67
C VAL A 121 2.02 8.28 -6.89
N ALA A 122 0.74 8.50 -7.20
CA ALA A 122 0.35 9.33 -8.34
C ALA A 122 0.86 10.77 -8.20
N LEU A 123 0.75 11.35 -7.00
CA LEU A 123 1.35 12.66 -6.69
C LEU A 123 2.88 12.62 -6.84
N GLY A 124 3.55 11.57 -6.35
CA GLY A 124 4.98 11.37 -6.50
C GLY A 124 5.41 11.38 -7.97
N VAL A 125 4.69 10.66 -8.84
CA VAL A 125 4.94 10.66 -10.29
C VAL A 125 4.74 12.06 -10.90
N VAL A 126 3.70 12.80 -10.52
CA VAL A 126 3.52 14.20 -10.95
C VAL A 126 4.73 15.04 -10.56
N MET A 127 5.25 14.85 -9.35
CA MET A 127 6.43 15.57 -8.84
C MET A 127 7.76 15.06 -9.40
N ASP A 128 7.80 13.88 -10.02
CA ASP A 128 9.00 13.37 -10.69
C ASP A 128 9.09 13.85 -12.16
N LEU A 129 7.94 14.05 -12.81
CA LEU A 129 7.89 14.45 -14.22
C LEU A 129 8.39 15.89 -14.47
N GLY A 130 9.44 16.05 -15.29
CA GLY A 130 9.97 17.37 -15.66
C GLY A 130 8.93 18.35 -16.23
N ARG A 131 7.90 17.84 -16.93
CA ARG A 131 6.71 18.61 -17.36
C ARG A 131 5.46 18.08 -16.68
N PHE A 132 5.37 18.26 -15.37
CA PHE A 132 4.28 17.74 -14.53
C PHE A 132 2.87 18.13 -15.02
N TYR A 133 2.72 19.31 -15.61
CA TYR A 133 1.45 19.82 -16.14
C TYR A 133 0.95 19.06 -17.38
N ASN A 134 1.76 18.18 -17.98
CA ASN A 134 1.39 17.34 -19.12
C ASN A 134 0.89 15.95 -18.72
N ILE A 135 0.73 15.64 -17.44
CA ILE A 135 0.36 14.28 -17.00
C ILE A 135 -1.03 13.82 -17.52
N TRP A 136 -1.94 14.77 -17.77
CA TRP A 136 -3.30 14.49 -18.25
C TRP A 136 -3.35 13.88 -19.65
N HIS A 137 -2.27 13.97 -20.44
CA HIS A 137 -2.23 13.36 -21.78
C HIS A 137 -2.43 11.85 -21.77
N VAL A 138 -2.07 11.15 -20.68
CA VAL A 138 -2.32 9.71 -20.52
C VAL A 138 -3.82 9.40 -20.57
N LEU A 139 -4.69 10.34 -20.21
CA LEU A 139 -6.15 10.16 -20.22
C LEU A 139 -6.79 10.42 -21.59
N VAL A 140 -6.03 10.91 -22.57
CA VAL A 140 -6.55 11.33 -23.87
C VAL A 140 -6.22 10.28 -24.94
N PRO A 141 -7.23 9.59 -25.50
CA PRO A 141 -7.02 8.48 -26.45
C PRO A 141 -6.17 8.83 -27.69
N SER A 142 -6.23 10.08 -28.16
CA SER A 142 -5.45 10.52 -29.32
C SER A 142 -3.93 10.61 -29.06
N MET A 143 -3.49 10.53 -27.81
CA MET A 143 -2.09 10.68 -27.41
C MET A 143 -1.50 9.41 -26.79
N TRP A 144 -2.19 8.28 -26.93
CA TRP A 144 -1.78 7.00 -26.36
C TRP A 144 -0.63 6.37 -27.15
N GLN A 145 0.38 5.87 -26.42
CA GLN A 145 1.48 5.08 -26.97
C GLN A 145 1.41 3.66 -26.41
N GLY A 146 0.68 2.77 -27.10
CA GLY A 146 0.43 1.40 -26.66
C GLY A 146 1.68 0.51 -26.56
N ASN A 147 2.81 0.90 -27.18
CA ASN A 147 4.07 0.15 -27.09
C ASN A 147 4.91 0.52 -25.84
N SER A 148 4.48 1.48 -25.04
CA SER A 148 5.22 1.94 -23.86
C SER A 148 4.75 1.24 -22.60
N ALA A 149 5.65 0.53 -21.91
CA ALA A 149 5.35 -0.02 -20.59
C ALA A 149 5.00 1.07 -19.56
N LEU A 150 5.52 2.29 -19.71
CA LEU A 150 5.16 3.42 -18.84
C LEU A 150 3.72 3.89 -19.09
N PHE A 151 3.23 3.79 -20.33
CA PHE A 151 1.83 4.07 -20.65
C PHE A 151 0.90 3.04 -20.01
N GLU A 152 1.24 1.75 -20.11
CA GLU A 152 0.51 0.66 -19.44
C GLU A 152 0.43 0.91 -17.93
N VAL A 153 1.57 1.18 -17.29
CA VAL A 153 1.66 1.51 -15.86
C VAL A 153 0.76 2.71 -15.51
N GLY A 154 0.84 3.80 -16.28
CA GLY A 154 0.03 5.00 -16.05
C GLY A 154 -1.47 4.73 -16.14
N MET A 155 -1.91 4.02 -17.18
CA MET A 155 -3.32 3.65 -17.36
C MET A 155 -3.82 2.74 -16.24
N CYS A 156 -3.04 1.72 -15.87
CA CYS A 156 -3.42 0.81 -14.79
C CYS A 156 -3.55 1.56 -13.46
N VAL A 157 -2.64 2.48 -13.12
CA VAL A 157 -2.74 3.30 -11.90
C VAL A 157 -3.97 4.19 -11.96
N CYS A 158 -4.24 4.88 -13.07
CA CYS A 158 -5.41 5.77 -13.20
C CYS A 158 -6.74 5.03 -13.02
N ILE A 159 -6.89 3.89 -13.70
CA ILE A 159 -8.12 3.08 -13.59
C ILE A 159 -8.21 2.48 -12.19
N TYR A 160 -7.13 1.90 -11.66
CA TYR A 160 -7.14 1.28 -10.33
C TYR A 160 -7.43 2.29 -9.22
N LEU A 161 -6.84 3.49 -9.29
CA LEU A 161 -7.12 4.56 -8.34
C LEU A 161 -8.60 4.97 -8.38
N THR A 162 -9.20 5.01 -9.58
CA THR A 162 -10.65 5.26 -9.72
C THR A 162 -11.47 4.16 -9.04
N VAL A 163 -11.08 2.89 -9.20
CA VAL A 163 -11.74 1.76 -8.53
C VAL A 163 -11.60 1.85 -7.01
N LEU A 164 -10.41 2.17 -6.49
CA LEU A 164 -10.19 2.36 -5.06
C LEU A 164 -11.07 3.47 -4.47
N TYR A 165 -11.22 4.59 -5.18
CA TYR A 165 -12.14 5.64 -4.75
C TYR A 165 -13.60 5.16 -4.74
N ILE A 166 -14.03 4.38 -5.74
CA ILE A 166 -15.38 3.79 -5.78
C ILE A 166 -15.59 2.81 -4.63
N GLU A 167 -14.61 1.96 -4.33
CA GLU A 167 -14.64 1.04 -3.17
C GLU A 167 -14.68 1.78 -1.84
N PHE A 168 -14.11 2.99 -1.78
CA PHE A 168 -14.13 3.83 -0.57
C PHE A 168 -15.45 4.60 -0.39
N LEU A 169 -16.21 4.86 -1.46
CA LEU A 169 -17.47 5.62 -1.40
C LEU A 169 -18.50 5.12 -0.37
N PRO A 170 -18.71 3.81 -0.11
CA PRO A 170 -19.62 3.34 0.94
C PRO A 170 -19.26 3.88 2.32
N ILE A 171 -17.96 4.00 2.64
CA ILE A 171 -17.48 4.54 3.93
C ILE A 171 -17.85 6.03 4.04
N VAL A 172 -17.77 6.75 2.92
CA VAL A 172 -18.20 8.16 2.82
C VAL A 172 -19.72 8.28 2.98
N CYS A 173 -20.48 7.40 2.32
CA CYS A 173 -21.94 7.35 2.42
C CYS A 173 -22.38 7.06 3.87
N GLU A 174 -21.81 6.05 4.52
CA GLU A 174 -22.07 5.69 5.92
C GLU A 174 -21.78 6.87 6.88
N ARG A 175 -20.75 7.67 6.57
CA ARG A 175 -20.39 8.83 7.39
C ARG A 175 -21.40 9.97 7.28
N PHE A 176 -21.86 10.29 6.07
CA PHE A 176 -22.58 11.53 5.78
C PHE A 176 -24.10 11.37 5.59
N ILE A 177 -24.62 10.17 5.30
CA ILE A 177 -26.07 9.94 5.18
C ILE A 177 -26.79 10.39 6.46
N GLY A 178 -27.79 11.25 6.31
CA GLY A 178 -28.57 11.81 7.42
C GLY A 178 -27.82 12.77 8.34
N ARG A 179 -26.54 13.09 8.03
CA ARG A 179 -25.67 13.98 8.82
C ARG A 179 -25.10 15.14 7.99
N VAL A 180 -25.61 15.35 6.78
CA VAL A 180 -25.20 16.46 5.91
C VAL A 180 -25.70 17.78 6.50
N ASN A 181 -24.77 18.62 6.97
CA ASN A 181 -25.08 19.95 7.49
C ASN A 181 -24.16 21.00 6.86
N LEU A 182 -24.43 21.35 5.60
CA LEU A 182 -23.69 22.41 4.90
C LEU A 182 -24.11 23.79 5.45
N PRO A 183 -23.15 24.66 5.85
CA PRO A 183 -23.48 25.97 6.41
C PRO A 183 -23.93 26.98 5.35
N GLY A 184 -24.88 27.86 5.72
CA GLY A 184 -25.27 29.04 4.93
C GLY A 184 -26.10 28.72 3.69
N VAL A 185 -25.81 29.39 2.56
CA VAL A 185 -26.55 29.25 1.28
C VAL A 185 -26.51 27.82 0.73
N LEU A 186 -25.46 27.05 1.09
CA LEU A 186 -25.28 25.66 0.71
C LEU A 186 -26.23 24.69 1.44
N ALA A 187 -26.92 25.13 2.49
CA ALA A 187 -27.91 24.31 3.19
C ALA A 187 -29.07 23.86 2.28
N ARG A 188 -29.36 24.62 1.22
CA ARG A 188 -30.34 24.25 0.19
C ARG A 188 -29.95 22.99 -0.58
N LEU A 189 -28.65 22.66 -0.62
CA LEU A 189 -28.12 21.46 -1.26
C LEU A 189 -28.12 20.24 -0.32
N ASN A 190 -28.39 20.40 0.98
CA ASN A 190 -28.38 19.27 1.93
C ASN A 190 -29.30 18.13 1.49
N GLY A 191 -30.52 18.45 1.03
CA GLY A 191 -31.47 17.46 0.53
C GLY A 191 -31.01 16.77 -0.76
N ALA A 192 -30.41 17.53 -1.68
CA ALA A 192 -29.87 16.97 -2.94
C ALA A 192 -28.65 16.07 -2.68
N VAL A 193 -27.76 16.47 -1.78
CA VAL A 193 -26.58 15.70 -1.37
C VAL A 193 -26.99 14.43 -0.63
N ASP A 194 -27.94 14.50 0.33
CA ASP A 194 -28.44 13.29 1.01
C ASP A 194 -29.14 12.34 0.03
N GLY A 195 -29.92 12.89 -0.92
CA GLY A 195 -30.52 12.12 -2.01
C GLY A 195 -29.49 11.42 -2.88
N LEU A 196 -28.42 12.12 -3.27
CA LEU A 196 -27.30 11.55 -4.03
C LEU A 196 -26.58 10.45 -3.24
N LEU A 197 -26.29 10.67 -1.96
CA LEU A 197 -25.63 9.68 -1.11
C LEU A 197 -26.46 8.40 -0.96
N ARG A 198 -27.78 8.51 -0.78
CA ARG A 198 -28.69 7.34 -0.75
C ARG A 198 -28.77 6.62 -2.09
N PHE A 199 -28.74 7.36 -3.20
CA PHE A 199 -28.70 6.78 -4.53
C PHE A 199 -27.39 6.01 -4.76
N LEU A 200 -26.26 6.61 -4.38
CA LEU A 200 -24.94 5.99 -4.47
C LEU A 200 -24.89 4.73 -3.61
N ASP A 201 -25.30 4.78 -2.34
CA ASP A 201 -25.30 3.63 -1.43
C ASP A 201 -26.10 2.44 -2.00
N ARG A 202 -27.31 2.69 -2.51
CA ARG A 202 -28.14 1.66 -3.17
C ARG A 202 -27.52 1.08 -4.43
N THR A 203 -26.84 1.93 -5.22
CA THR A 203 -26.23 1.51 -6.48
C THR A 203 -24.96 0.73 -6.21
N LEU A 204 -24.09 1.25 -5.33
CA LEU A 204 -22.84 0.65 -4.90
C LEU A 204 -23.07 -0.74 -4.31
N GLY A 205 -24.09 -0.93 -3.48
CA GLY A 205 -24.43 -2.26 -2.95
C GLY A 205 -24.67 -3.34 -4.03
N LYS A 206 -25.09 -2.95 -5.24
CA LYS A 206 -25.31 -3.89 -6.36
C LYS A 206 -24.06 -4.11 -7.21
N VAL A 207 -23.20 -3.10 -7.33
CA VAL A 207 -22.03 -3.12 -8.24
C VAL A 207 -20.70 -3.38 -7.53
N MET A 208 -20.66 -3.37 -6.19
CA MET A 208 -19.42 -3.48 -5.42
C MET A 208 -18.61 -4.74 -5.77
N ASN A 209 -19.27 -5.88 -5.93
CA ASN A 209 -18.60 -7.14 -6.28
C ASN A 209 -17.82 -7.02 -7.60
N PHE A 210 -18.37 -6.31 -8.58
CA PHE A 210 -17.68 -6.04 -9.84
C PHE A 210 -16.42 -5.18 -9.63
N PHE A 211 -16.54 -4.11 -8.85
CA PHE A 211 -15.40 -3.22 -8.55
C PHE A 211 -14.31 -3.93 -7.74
N ILE A 212 -14.66 -4.73 -6.74
CA ILE A 212 -13.69 -5.53 -5.96
C ILE A 212 -12.91 -6.48 -6.86
N ILE A 213 -13.59 -7.24 -7.73
CA ILE A 213 -12.93 -8.17 -8.66
C ILE A 213 -12.03 -7.40 -9.63
N MET A 214 -12.55 -6.31 -10.21
CA MET A 214 -11.78 -5.46 -11.11
C MET A 214 -10.56 -4.84 -10.40
N GLY A 215 -10.70 -4.41 -9.15
CA GLY A 215 -9.62 -3.87 -8.32
C GLY A 215 -8.51 -4.90 -8.12
N VAL A 216 -8.85 -6.14 -7.80
CA VAL A 216 -7.86 -7.23 -7.67
C VAL A 216 -7.15 -7.51 -8.99
N VAL A 217 -7.88 -7.59 -10.10
CA VAL A 217 -7.28 -7.85 -11.43
C VAL A 217 -6.36 -6.70 -11.85
N LEU A 218 -6.81 -5.45 -11.71
CA LEU A 218 -6.02 -4.27 -12.07
C LEU A 218 -4.79 -4.11 -11.18
N SER A 219 -4.90 -4.47 -9.90
CA SER A 219 -3.75 -4.45 -9.01
C SER A 219 -2.69 -5.48 -9.44
N CYS A 220 -3.11 -6.70 -9.80
CA CYS A 220 -2.20 -7.70 -10.36
C CYS A 220 -1.52 -7.21 -11.64
N ALA A 221 -2.26 -6.58 -12.54
CA ALA A 221 -1.72 -6.02 -13.78
C ALA A 221 -0.63 -4.99 -13.48
N HIS A 222 -0.96 -3.95 -12.71
CA HIS A 222 -0.02 -2.87 -12.42
C HIS A 222 1.25 -3.32 -11.69
N GLN A 223 1.12 -4.19 -10.67
CA GLN A 223 2.27 -4.72 -9.91
C GLN A 223 3.23 -5.48 -10.83
N SER A 224 2.69 -6.21 -11.80
CA SER A 224 3.44 -6.91 -12.84
C SER A 224 4.11 -5.91 -13.81
N SER A 225 3.37 -4.90 -14.31
CA SER A 225 3.88 -3.92 -15.27
C SER A 225 5.05 -3.08 -14.73
N LEU A 226 5.10 -2.80 -13.42
CA LEU A 226 6.27 -2.16 -12.79
C LEU A 226 7.54 -3.00 -12.94
N GLY A 227 7.43 -4.33 -12.89
CA GLY A 227 8.55 -5.24 -13.17
C GLY A 227 8.96 -5.21 -14.64
N THR A 228 8.00 -5.03 -15.56
CA THR A 228 8.26 -4.92 -17.01
C THR A 228 9.16 -3.73 -17.33
N LEU A 229 9.00 -2.59 -16.63
CA LEU A 229 9.83 -1.40 -16.83
C LEU A 229 11.33 -1.71 -16.75
N MET A 230 11.72 -2.55 -15.80
CA MET A 230 13.11 -2.91 -15.56
C MET A 230 13.55 -4.13 -16.38
N ALA A 231 12.62 -4.99 -16.79
CA ALA A 231 12.89 -6.07 -17.73
C ALA A 231 13.33 -5.53 -19.11
N LEU A 232 12.81 -4.37 -19.52
CA LEU A 232 13.14 -3.66 -20.77
C LEU A 232 14.57 -3.10 -20.81
N ALA A 233 15.31 -3.12 -19.71
CA ALA A 233 16.66 -2.57 -19.62
C ALA A 233 17.75 -3.66 -19.39
N PRO A 234 17.88 -4.66 -20.29
CA PRO A 234 18.76 -5.82 -20.09
C PRO A 234 20.23 -5.47 -19.99
N THR A 235 20.68 -4.43 -20.68
CA THR A 235 22.08 -3.99 -20.65
C THR A 235 22.41 -3.08 -19.47
N LYS A 236 21.39 -2.61 -18.73
CA LYS A 236 21.57 -1.65 -17.64
C LYS A 236 21.29 -2.23 -16.26
N LEU A 237 20.74 -3.44 -16.17
CA LEU A 237 20.41 -4.06 -14.90
C LEU A 237 21.29 -5.28 -14.64
N HIS A 238 21.85 -5.35 -13.44
CA HIS A 238 22.76 -6.42 -13.06
C HIS A 238 22.07 -7.81 -13.08
N PRO A 239 22.76 -8.89 -13.52
CA PRO A 239 22.15 -10.21 -13.71
C PRO A 239 21.49 -10.85 -12.48
N LEU A 240 21.87 -10.43 -11.27
CA LEU A 240 21.22 -10.85 -10.01
C LEU A 240 19.75 -10.41 -9.93
N TRP A 241 19.39 -9.29 -10.55
CA TRP A 241 18.03 -8.75 -10.54
C TRP A 241 17.37 -8.72 -11.91
N HIS A 242 18.14 -8.67 -13.00
CA HIS A 242 17.57 -8.73 -14.35
C HIS A 242 17.09 -10.14 -14.71
N THR A 243 15.84 -10.25 -15.14
CA THR A 243 15.24 -11.47 -15.68
C THR A 243 13.97 -11.13 -16.47
N SER A 244 13.62 -11.96 -17.45
CA SER A 244 12.36 -11.85 -18.20
C SER A 244 11.12 -12.09 -17.33
N ILE A 245 11.25 -12.81 -16.22
CA ILE A 245 10.12 -13.07 -15.29
C ILE A 245 10.03 -12.04 -14.16
N LEU A 246 10.73 -10.91 -14.26
CA LEU A 246 10.69 -9.83 -13.27
C LEU A 246 9.26 -9.33 -12.98
N PRO A 247 8.35 -9.22 -13.97
CA PRO A 247 6.94 -8.90 -13.73
C PRO A 247 6.27 -9.87 -12.73
N LEU A 248 6.50 -11.17 -12.91
CA LEU A 248 5.97 -12.21 -12.01
C LEU A 248 6.60 -12.12 -10.62
N GLN A 249 7.91 -11.92 -10.52
CA GLN A 249 8.60 -11.78 -9.24
C GLN A 249 8.08 -10.55 -8.45
N PHE A 250 7.80 -9.44 -9.15
CA PHE A 250 7.22 -8.24 -8.55
C PHE A 250 5.82 -8.51 -8.01
N LEU A 251 4.96 -9.18 -8.81
CA LEU A 251 3.62 -9.57 -8.39
C LEU A 251 3.64 -10.50 -7.16
N LEU A 252 4.47 -11.55 -7.17
CA LEU A 252 4.59 -12.49 -6.05
C LEU A 252 5.06 -11.79 -4.76
N SER A 253 6.03 -10.87 -4.87
CA SER A 253 6.48 -10.07 -3.72
C SER A 253 5.37 -9.14 -3.21
N ALA A 254 4.53 -8.58 -4.10
CA ALA A 254 3.42 -7.71 -3.74
C ALA A 254 2.35 -8.46 -2.91
N PHE A 255 2.04 -9.70 -3.26
CA PHE A 255 1.15 -10.54 -2.44
C PHE A 255 1.71 -10.79 -1.03
N ALA A 256 3.00 -11.12 -0.92
CA ALA A 256 3.63 -11.38 0.36
C ALA A 256 3.70 -10.13 1.25
N VAL A 257 4.08 -8.99 0.68
CA VAL A 257 4.17 -7.74 1.42
C VAL A 257 2.79 -7.15 1.72
N GLY A 258 1.78 -7.33 0.87
CA GLY A 258 0.44 -6.81 1.12
C GLY A 258 -0.15 -7.30 2.45
N LEU A 259 -0.10 -8.61 2.69
CA LEU A 259 -0.54 -9.19 3.97
C LEU A 259 0.37 -8.77 5.13
N SER A 260 1.68 -8.66 4.88
CA SER A 260 2.63 -8.20 5.89
C SER A 260 2.38 -6.75 6.29
N MET A 261 2.02 -5.90 5.33
CA MET A 261 1.73 -4.49 5.52
C MET A 261 0.41 -4.32 6.29
N ALA A 262 -0.63 -5.10 5.98
CA ALA A 262 -1.88 -5.08 6.74
C ALA A 262 -1.64 -5.41 8.23
N ILE A 263 -0.74 -6.36 8.54
CA ILE A 263 -0.35 -6.68 9.91
C ILE A 263 0.49 -5.55 10.52
N PHE A 264 1.48 -5.03 9.80
CA PHE A 264 2.36 -3.95 10.24
C PHE A 264 1.55 -2.69 10.60
N GLU A 265 0.64 -2.28 9.72
CA GLU A 265 -0.24 -1.14 9.93
C GLU A 265 -1.26 -1.37 11.02
N GLY A 266 -1.90 -2.54 11.06
CA GLY A 266 -2.82 -2.90 12.13
C GLY A 266 -2.16 -2.77 13.51
N MET A 267 -0.93 -3.26 13.65
CA MET A 267 -0.14 -3.17 14.89
C MET A 267 0.25 -1.73 15.25
N ILE A 268 0.68 -0.91 14.27
CA ILE A 268 1.02 0.50 14.49
C ILE A 268 -0.22 1.32 14.82
N ALA A 269 -1.32 1.10 14.10
CA ALA A 269 -2.61 1.75 14.32
C ALA A 269 -3.15 1.43 15.72
N SER A 270 -3.15 0.16 16.12
CA SER A 270 -3.52 -0.26 17.49
C SER A 270 -2.70 0.49 18.54
N ARG A 271 -1.38 0.60 18.36
CA ARG A 271 -0.52 1.36 19.28
C ARG A 271 -0.80 2.87 19.27
N SER A 272 -0.98 3.46 18.08
CA SER A 272 -1.18 4.90 17.87
C SER A 272 -2.54 5.39 18.38
N PHE A 273 -3.56 4.55 18.27
CA PHE A 273 -4.93 4.81 18.72
C PHE A 273 -5.23 4.18 20.09
N ARG A 274 -4.23 3.62 20.78
CA ARG A 274 -4.35 3.01 22.12
C ARG A 274 -5.37 1.86 22.20
N ARG A 275 -5.50 1.08 21.12
CA ARG A 275 -6.38 -0.10 21.03
C ARG A 275 -5.61 -1.40 21.19
N PRO A 276 -6.24 -2.47 21.72
CA PRO A 276 -5.62 -3.78 21.70
C PRO A 276 -5.45 -4.27 20.25
N PRO A 277 -4.30 -4.88 19.90
CA PRO A 277 -4.13 -5.47 18.57
C PRO A 277 -5.05 -6.68 18.40
N GLU A 278 -5.74 -6.75 17.27
CA GLU A 278 -6.68 -7.83 16.91
C GLU A 278 -5.94 -9.12 16.51
N MET A 279 -5.22 -9.71 17.47
CA MET A 279 -4.36 -10.88 17.25
C MET A 279 -5.14 -12.09 16.70
N ASN A 280 -6.44 -12.13 16.95
CA ASN A 280 -7.37 -13.14 16.42
C ASN A 280 -7.47 -13.10 14.89
N VAL A 281 -7.28 -11.92 14.28
CA VAL A 281 -7.31 -11.73 12.82
C VAL A 281 -5.88 -11.70 12.24
N LEU A 282 -4.96 -11.01 12.92
CA LEU A 282 -3.59 -10.81 12.45
C LEU A 282 -2.73 -12.09 12.46
N SER A 283 -2.86 -12.95 13.48
CA SER A 283 -2.07 -14.20 13.56
C SER A 283 -2.45 -15.21 12.46
N PRO A 284 -3.75 -15.40 12.12
CA PRO A 284 -4.14 -16.18 10.94
C PRO A 284 -3.62 -15.61 9.62
N LEU A 285 -3.63 -14.29 9.42
CA LEU A 285 -3.01 -13.67 8.24
C LEU A 285 -1.52 -14.01 8.16
N GLY A 286 -0.83 -13.94 9.28
CA GLY A 286 0.59 -14.32 9.39
C GLY A 286 0.87 -15.78 9.02
N ARG A 287 -0.13 -16.66 9.01
CA ARG A 287 0.03 -18.07 8.56
C ARG A 287 0.24 -18.19 7.07
N ILE A 288 -0.36 -17.26 6.31
CA ILE A 288 -0.39 -17.30 4.83
C ILE A 288 0.94 -16.78 4.27
N ILE A 289 1.57 -15.82 4.97
CA ILE A 289 2.81 -15.16 4.53
C ILE A 289 3.95 -16.14 4.23
N PRO A 290 4.31 -17.13 5.09
CA PRO A 290 5.36 -18.11 4.78
C PRO A 290 5.15 -18.86 3.47
N PHE A 291 3.89 -19.18 3.14
CA PHE A 291 3.57 -19.87 1.89
C PHE A 291 3.84 -18.97 0.69
N LEU A 292 3.42 -17.70 0.74
CA LEU A 292 3.69 -16.72 -0.31
C LEU A 292 5.20 -16.44 -0.45
N LEU A 293 5.92 -16.31 0.66
CA LEU A 293 7.38 -16.16 0.66
C LEU A 293 8.08 -17.37 0.05
N THR A 294 7.58 -18.59 0.29
CA THR A 294 8.12 -19.81 -0.32
C THR A 294 7.96 -19.78 -1.84
N ILE A 295 6.78 -19.40 -2.36
CA ILE A 295 6.53 -19.31 -3.80
C ILE A 295 7.44 -18.24 -4.43
N TYR A 296 7.52 -17.06 -3.81
CA TYR A 296 8.39 -15.98 -4.27
C TYR A 296 9.87 -16.40 -4.28
N PHE A 297 10.34 -17.01 -3.20
CA PHE A 297 11.72 -17.47 -3.08
C PHE A 297 12.04 -18.57 -4.08
N ALA A 298 11.16 -19.54 -4.27
CA ALA A 298 11.33 -20.60 -5.27
C ALA A 298 11.41 -20.01 -6.67
N ALA A 299 10.53 -19.05 -7.03
CA ALA A 299 10.57 -18.38 -8.33
C ALA A 299 11.89 -17.63 -8.55
N LYS A 300 12.45 -16.98 -7.51
CA LYS A 300 13.76 -16.33 -7.55
C LYS A 300 14.90 -17.33 -7.74
N VAL A 301 14.93 -18.44 -7.00
CA VAL A 301 16.00 -19.44 -7.07
C VAL A 301 15.97 -20.19 -8.41
N ILE A 302 14.80 -20.62 -8.87
CA ILE A 302 14.63 -21.32 -10.16
C ILE A 302 15.15 -20.44 -11.30
N ASP A 303 14.78 -19.17 -11.30
CA ASP A 303 15.24 -18.21 -12.30
C ASP A 303 16.75 -17.95 -12.23
N LEU A 304 17.30 -17.79 -11.02
CA LEU A 304 18.72 -17.51 -10.85
C LEU A 304 19.60 -18.70 -11.29
N VAL A 305 19.17 -19.92 -10.99
CA VAL A 305 19.83 -21.16 -11.44
C VAL A 305 19.65 -21.34 -12.94
N GLY A 306 18.45 -21.14 -13.47
CA GLY A 306 18.16 -21.30 -14.90
C GLY A 306 18.91 -20.34 -15.82
N ARG A 307 19.42 -19.21 -15.29
CA ARG A 307 20.23 -18.22 -16.03
C ARG A 307 21.71 -18.26 -15.69
N ASP A 308 22.15 -19.23 -14.88
CA ASP A 308 23.52 -19.31 -14.33
C ASP A 308 24.00 -18.03 -13.61
N ALA A 309 23.07 -17.19 -13.18
CA ALA A 309 23.36 -15.90 -12.53
C ALA A 309 23.74 -16.06 -11.05
N TYR A 310 23.63 -17.27 -10.50
CA TYR A 310 24.04 -17.57 -9.12
C TYR A 310 25.55 -17.38 -8.90
N VAL A 311 26.36 -17.44 -9.96
CA VAL A 311 27.81 -17.21 -9.90
C VAL A 311 28.13 -15.84 -9.30
N TYR A 312 27.34 -14.81 -9.65
CA TYR A 312 27.49 -13.46 -9.13
C TYR A 312 27.21 -13.33 -7.62
N LEU A 313 26.57 -14.32 -6.98
CA LEU A 313 26.39 -14.35 -5.53
C LEU A 313 27.70 -14.60 -4.78
N PHE A 314 28.62 -15.33 -5.40
CA PHE A 314 29.87 -15.77 -4.79
C PHE A 314 31.04 -14.81 -5.04
N GLU A 315 30.84 -13.74 -5.82
CA GLU A 315 31.84 -12.69 -6.05
C GLU A 315 32.01 -11.75 -4.84
N PHE A 316 31.12 -11.83 -3.84
CA PHE A 316 31.13 -11.00 -2.61
C PHE A 316 31.33 -9.49 -2.86
N THR A 317 30.77 -8.98 -3.95
CA THR A 317 30.73 -7.53 -4.22
C THR A 317 29.64 -6.87 -3.38
N GLY A 318 29.63 -5.52 -3.34
CA GLY A 318 28.56 -4.77 -2.68
C GLY A 318 27.15 -5.15 -3.18
N ARG A 319 27.01 -5.54 -4.45
CA ARG A 319 25.75 -6.03 -5.03
C ARG A 319 25.37 -7.40 -4.49
N SER A 320 26.32 -8.32 -4.44
CA SER A 320 26.11 -9.67 -3.89
C SER A 320 25.69 -9.59 -2.41
N VAL A 321 26.34 -8.71 -1.62
CA VAL A 321 25.98 -8.47 -0.21
C VAL A 321 24.56 -7.91 -0.08
N MET A 322 24.19 -6.90 -0.88
CA MET A 322 22.84 -6.35 -0.86
C MET A 322 21.76 -7.36 -1.25
N TYR A 323 22.05 -8.25 -2.20
CA TYR A 323 21.17 -9.36 -2.54
C TYR A 323 21.02 -10.35 -1.38
N TRP A 324 22.10 -10.69 -0.69
CA TRP A 324 22.03 -11.55 0.50
C TRP A 324 21.22 -10.93 1.64
N ILE A 325 21.40 -9.63 1.90
CA ILE A 325 20.60 -8.90 2.91
C ILE A 325 19.12 -8.93 2.52
N GLU A 326 18.79 -8.70 1.25
CA GLU A 326 17.43 -8.76 0.71
C GLU A 326 16.79 -10.14 0.94
N ILE A 327 17.46 -11.22 0.52
CA ILE A 327 16.92 -12.57 0.59
C ILE A 327 16.89 -13.09 2.03
N VAL A 328 18.00 -12.99 2.76
CA VAL A 328 18.09 -13.56 4.12
C VAL A 328 17.25 -12.75 5.09
N GLY A 329 17.40 -11.42 5.07
CA GLY A 329 16.68 -10.52 5.97
C GLY A 329 15.20 -10.37 5.61
N GLY A 330 14.89 -10.27 4.31
CA GLY A 330 13.55 -9.99 3.83
C GLY A 330 12.66 -11.19 3.58
N VAL A 331 13.24 -12.38 3.36
CA VAL A 331 12.50 -13.58 2.95
C VAL A 331 12.73 -14.74 3.91
N VAL A 332 13.98 -15.20 4.08
CA VAL A 332 14.28 -16.44 4.81
C VAL A 332 14.01 -16.30 6.32
N LEU A 333 14.49 -15.22 6.94
CA LEU A 333 14.33 -15.01 8.38
C LEU A 333 12.86 -14.76 8.79
N PRO A 334 12.08 -13.88 8.14
CA PRO A 334 10.66 -13.75 8.46
C PRO A 334 9.86 -15.02 8.14
N TRP A 335 10.23 -15.77 7.09
CA TRP A 335 9.65 -17.09 6.81
C TRP A 335 9.81 -18.04 8.00
N ALA A 336 11.03 -18.15 8.56
CA ALA A 336 11.31 -19.01 9.71
C ALA A 336 10.53 -18.57 10.97
N ILE A 337 10.45 -17.26 11.22
CA ILE A 337 9.71 -16.71 12.36
C ILE A 337 8.20 -17.01 12.26
N LEU A 338 7.60 -16.78 11.09
CA LEU A 338 6.16 -16.91 10.89
C LEU A 338 5.69 -18.36 10.78
N LEU A 339 6.57 -19.28 10.36
CA LEU A 339 6.31 -20.72 10.37
C LEU A 339 6.12 -21.24 11.80
N SER A 340 6.85 -20.68 12.77
CA SER A 340 6.71 -21.03 14.18
C SER A 340 5.39 -20.53 14.78
N HIS A 341 4.51 -21.47 15.14
CA HIS A 341 3.22 -21.15 15.77
C HIS A 341 3.37 -20.34 17.07
N ARG A 342 4.44 -20.61 17.85
CA ARG A 342 4.71 -19.92 19.11
C ARG A 342 5.09 -18.45 18.90
N MET A 343 5.88 -18.16 17.87
CA MET A 343 6.35 -16.80 17.59
C MET A 343 5.23 -15.96 16.98
N ARG A 344 4.46 -16.52 16.04
CA ARG A 344 3.37 -15.82 15.36
C ARG A 344 2.22 -15.36 16.27
N ARG A 345 2.01 -16.03 17.40
CA ARG A 345 1.01 -15.59 18.42
C ARG A 345 1.50 -14.46 19.31
N ARG A 346 2.80 -14.15 19.30
CA ARG A 346 3.37 -13.06 20.09
C ARG A 346 3.37 -11.77 19.27
N PRO A 347 2.74 -10.68 19.76
CA PRO A 347 2.61 -9.44 18.99
C PRO A 347 3.95 -8.87 18.51
N ALA A 348 5.00 -8.95 19.35
CA ALA A 348 6.33 -8.43 19.01
C ALA A 348 7.00 -9.18 17.85
N TRP A 349 6.91 -10.52 17.83
CA TRP A 349 7.52 -11.33 16.78
C TRP A 349 6.73 -11.27 15.48
N LEU A 350 5.39 -11.19 15.57
CA LEU A 350 4.55 -10.97 14.41
C LEU A 350 4.86 -9.63 13.75
N PHE A 351 4.94 -8.55 14.54
CA PHE A 351 5.34 -7.24 14.05
C PHE A 351 6.74 -7.24 13.45
N ALA A 352 7.72 -7.83 14.13
CA ALA A 352 9.10 -7.90 13.65
C ALA A 352 9.17 -8.64 12.30
N ALA A 353 8.55 -9.82 12.17
CA ALA A 353 8.56 -10.55 10.92
C ALA A 353 7.85 -9.79 9.79
N SER A 354 6.70 -9.18 10.05
CA SER A 354 6.01 -8.33 9.06
C SER A 354 6.86 -7.13 8.63
N ALA A 355 7.53 -6.45 9.58
CA ALA A 355 8.43 -5.34 9.28
C ALA A 355 9.64 -5.79 8.44
N MET A 356 10.16 -7.00 8.68
CA MET A 356 11.24 -7.58 7.89
C MET A 356 10.83 -7.88 6.45
N VAL A 357 9.61 -8.39 6.22
CA VAL A 357 9.09 -8.58 4.85
C VAL A 357 8.89 -7.23 4.14
N VAL A 358 8.31 -6.25 4.83
CA VAL A 358 8.14 -4.87 4.32
C VAL A 358 9.48 -4.26 3.94
N PHE A 359 10.48 -4.35 4.82
CA PHE A 359 11.83 -3.88 4.55
C PHE A 359 12.50 -4.67 3.42
N GLY A 360 12.31 -5.99 3.38
CA GLY A 360 12.83 -6.85 2.32
C GLY A 360 12.36 -6.47 0.93
N VAL A 361 11.06 -6.20 0.78
CA VAL A 361 10.49 -5.75 -0.50
C VAL A 361 10.93 -4.32 -0.82
N ALA A 362 10.98 -3.41 0.15
CA ALA A 362 11.52 -2.07 -0.06
C ALA A 362 12.99 -2.12 -0.54
N LEU A 363 13.80 -2.96 0.09
CA LEU A 363 15.19 -3.19 -0.31
C LEU A 363 15.28 -3.83 -1.69
N ASN A 364 14.40 -4.77 -2.04
CA ASN A 364 14.32 -5.31 -3.40
C ASN A 364 14.06 -4.20 -4.44
N ARG A 365 13.15 -3.27 -4.18
CA ARG A 365 12.87 -2.16 -5.12
C ARG A 365 14.06 -1.20 -5.22
N LEU A 366 14.70 -0.86 -4.12
CA LEU A 366 15.96 -0.10 -4.13
C LEU A 366 17.07 -0.83 -4.88
N ASN A 367 17.17 -2.14 -4.69
CA ASN A 367 18.18 -2.96 -5.36
C ASN A 367 17.95 -3.00 -6.86
N VAL A 368 16.72 -3.20 -7.32
CA VAL A 368 16.40 -3.26 -8.76
C VAL A 368 16.59 -1.89 -9.43
N PHE A 369 16.10 -0.81 -8.81
CA PHE A 369 16.08 0.51 -9.46
C PHE A 369 17.37 1.31 -9.31
N ILE A 370 18.17 1.06 -8.27
CA ILE A 370 19.36 1.88 -7.95
C ILE A 370 20.63 1.03 -7.91
N ILE A 371 20.71 0.04 -7.02
CA ILE A 371 21.99 -0.67 -6.75
C ILE A 371 22.40 -1.59 -7.91
N GLY A 372 21.40 -2.26 -8.50
CA GLY A 372 21.55 -3.11 -9.66
C GLY A 372 21.59 -2.34 -10.98
N TYR A 373 21.16 -1.08 -10.99
CA TYR A 373 21.17 -0.26 -12.19
C TYR A 373 22.55 0.33 -12.46
N THR A 374 23.07 0.10 -13.65
CA THR A 374 24.26 0.76 -14.18
C THR A 374 24.04 1.25 -15.59
N PRO A 375 24.32 2.52 -15.90
CA PRO A 375 24.38 2.98 -17.27
C PRO A 375 25.51 2.26 -18.02
N VAL A 376 25.40 2.21 -19.35
CA VAL A 376 26.35 1.51 -20.23
C VAL A 376 27.75 2.15 -20.14
N TYR A 377 27.80 3.46 -19.96
CA TYR A 377 29.02 4.25 -19.78
C TYR A 377 28.89 5.09 -18.50
N PRO A 378 29.27 4.56 -17.33
CA PRO A 378 29.16 5.28 -16.07
C PRO A 378 30.33 6.26 -15.87
N ASP A 379 30.02 7.54 -15.74
CA ASP A 379 31.03 8.56 -15.39
C ASP A 379 31.17 8.73 -13.87
N HIS A 380 30.10 8.45 -13.12
CA HIS A 380 30.07 8.50 -11.67
C HIS A 380 28.99 7.56 -11.12
N ARG A 381 28.85 7.49 -9.80
CA ARG A 381 27.76 6.75 -9.13
C ARG A 381 26.70 7.73 -8.66
N TYR A 382 25.43 7.37 -8.84
CA TYR A 382 24.33 8.13 -8.26
C TYR A 382 24.39 8.09 -6.74
N VAL A 383 24.34 9.28 -6.14
CA VAL A 383 24.20 9.49 -4.70
C VAL A 383 23.01 10.43 -4.52
N PRO A 384 21.98 10.05 -3.75
CA PRO A 384 20.80 10.88 -3.58
C PRO A 384 21.15 12.19 -2.87
N ALA A 385 20.60 13.29 -3.35
CA ALA A 385 20.68 14.56 -2.65
C ALA A 385 19.95 14.49 -1.31
N ILE A 386 20.42 15.27 -0.33
CA ILE A 386 19.75 15.39 0.98
C ILE A 386 18.30 15.84 0.80
N THR A 387 18.05 16.72 -0.17
CA THR A 387 16.72 17.20 -0.56
C THR A 387 15.84 16.08 -1.11
N GLU A 388 16.39 15.09 -1.83
CA GLU A 388 15.61 13.93 -2.27
C GLU A 388 15.15 13.10 -1.07
N ILE A 389 16.05 12.87 -0.09
CA ILE A 389 15.74 12.12 1.13
C ILE A 389 14.70 12.86 1.97
N MET A 390 14.86 14.19 2.14
CA MET A 390 13.92 15.04 2.86
C MET A 390 12.53 15.00 2.23
N LEU A 391 12.44 15.01 0.90
CA LEU A 391 11.16 14.92 0.19
C LEU A 391 10.50 13.56 0.39
N THR A 392 11.22 12.46 0.19
CA THR A 392 10.68 11.10 0.39
C THR A 392 10.20 10.90 1.84
N VAL A 393 11.02 11.27 2.83
CA VAL A 393 10.62 11.19 4.26
C VAL A 393 9.40 12.09 4.54
N GLY A 394 9.38 13.30 3.98
CA GLY A 394 8.28 14.23 4.15
C GLY A 394 6.97 13.77 3.49
N MET A 395 7.05 13.13 2.33
CA MET A 395 5.88 12.54 1.65
C MET A 395 5.30 11.36 2.43
N ILE A 396 6.15 10.47 2.94
CA ILE A 396 5.72 9.38 3.83
C ILE A 396 5.10 9.95 5.11
N ALA A 397 5.69 11.00 5.69
CA ALA A 397 5.14 11.66 6.87
C ALA A 397 3.77 12.29 6.58
N LEU A 398 3.62 12.95 5.43
CA LEU A 398 2.35 13.53 4.99
C LEU A 398 1.29 12.44 4.78
N LEU A 399 1.66 11.31 4.16
CA LEU A 399 0.78 10.13 4.01
C LEU A 399 0.27 9.63 5.36
N VAL A 400 1.16 9.47 6.35
CA VAL A 400 0.80 9.02 7.71
C VAL A 400 -0.14 10.02 8.40
N LEU A 401 0.06 11.33 8.22
CA LEU A 401 -0.82 12.35 8.79
C LEU A 401 -2.19 12.37 8.13
N VAL A 402 -2.24 12.26 6.81
CA VAL A 402 -3.50 12.16 6.07
C VAL A 402 -4.22 10.89 6.51
N TYR A 403 -3.55 9.74 6.58
CA TYR A 403 -4.14 8.51 7.11
C TYR A 403 -4.74 8.73 8.51
N ARG A 404 -3.99 9.34 9.43
CA ARG A 404 -4.50 9.68 10.76
C ARG A 404 -5.73 10.57 10.67
N ALA A 405 -5.71 11.64 9.87
CA ALA A 405 -6.85 12.54 9.70
C ALA A 405 -8.10 11.82 9.18
N TRP A 406 -7.93 10.90 8.22
CA TRP A 406 -9.03 10.10 7.69
C TRP A 406 -9.62 9.16 8.74
N VAL A 407 -8.80 8.50 9.57
CA VAL A 407 -9.28 7.65 10.68
C VAL A 407 -10.06 8.46 11.73
N TYR A 408 -9.71 9.73 11.94
CA TYR A 408 -10.52 10.62 12.77
C TYR A 408 -11.85 10.97 12.11
N LEU A 409 -11.84 11.28 10.82
CA LEU A 409 -13.00 11.80 10.10
C LEU A 409 -14.01 10.70 9.73
N PHE A 410 -13.57 9.49 9.40
CA PHE A 410 -14.39 8.42 8.82
C PHE A 410 -14.45 7.15 9.69
N PRO A 411 -15.53 6.36 9.59
CA PRO A 411 -15.69 5.10 10.31
C PRO A 411 -14.87 3.97 9.66
N ILE A 412 -13.56 3.99 9.88
CA ILE A 412 -12.61 3.04 9.28
C ILE A 412 -12.29 1.86 10.21
N LEU A 413 -12.10 2.13 11.50
CA LEU A 413 -11.81 1.08 12.48
C LEU A 413 -13.11 0.52 13.08
N PRO A 414 -13.16 -0.78 13.42
CA PRO A 414 -14.28 -1.36 14.16
C PRO A 414 -14.61 -0.57 15.43
N ALA A 415 -15.88 -0.45 15.81
CA ALA A 415 -16.23 0.16 17.10
C ALA A 415 -15.68 -0.68 18.24
N GLU A 416 -15.19 0.00 19.27
CA GLU A 416 -14.89 -0.64 20.54
C GLU A 416 -16.19 -1.19 21.14
N GLU A 417 -16.20 -2.49 21.46
CA GLU A 417 -17.14 -3.01 22.44
C GLU A 417 -16.86 -2.31 23.78
N LYS A 418 -17.66 -1.30 24.10
CA LYS A 418 -17.76 -0.76 25.46
C LYS A 418 -18.28 -1.86 26.38
N GLY A 419 -17.39 -2.74 26.85
CA GLY A 419 -17.77 -3.84 27.74
C GLY A 419 -16.65 -4.82 28.13
N ALA A 420 -15.57 -4.97 27.35
CA ALA A 420 -14.56 -6.00 27.63
C ALA A 420 -13.47 -5.59 28.66
N HIS A 421 -13.59 -4.41 29.28
CA HIS A 421 -12.60 -3.91 30.26
C HIS A 421 -12.87 -4.32 31.72
N HIS A 422 -13.78 -5.26 31.98
CA HIS A 422 -13.94 -5.87 33.31
C HIS A 422 -14.04 -7.39 33.21
N ALA A 423 -12.89 -8.07 33.19
CA ALA A 423 -12.70 -9.41 33.73
C ALA A 423 -11.21 -9.70 33.92
#